data_AF-A0A7X8XQ11-F1
#
_entry.id   AF-A0A7X8XQ11-F1
#
_cell.length_a   1.000
_cell.length_b   1.000
_cell.length_c   1.000
_cell.angle_alpha   90.00
_cell.angle_beta   90.00
_cell.angle_gamma   90.00
#
_symmetry.space_group_name_H-M   'P 1'
#
loop_
_entity.id
_entity.type
_entity.pdbx_description
1 polymer ?
#
loop_
_entity_poly.entity_id
_entity_poly.type
_entity_poly.pdbx_seq_one_letter_code
_entity_poly.pdbx_strand_id
1 'polypeptide(L)'
;MRPGFDQKGDPDLTDLPVFNELTREIQRYLDGSAGLTKARDLLARVDQVLGRMHEGFLEYLPFREETPVSHEVVPEVSGAFGQLRQSLPGLYEAFESQDSGALRELQKEARDAVQTVCQGMARLQAEDEAQEKFSEIWAIHEICRVGRAWMRGRLPEESFRRRLETFEGGHRALRDWLENLEPSPREETVLGVERPRLEQALERQEEALHVILAALEVADEEPILPALEEIRQAGLEVLEVQQALHEAATFEKERPCPRCGASNPVLARFCAGCQGGLPRLATDVDLEISRLDMVVAEETISPQYHNLTRLAEAVEGYRAGSVSDWELESLLDELKALLMTTRQQFTNMEPLPAQAPPEYHDVYQAARRAFEEGQRRLEEGLRGIRAGMRDLAGPGLEQGLALAQSASGPMQEFERFYIETRPD
;
A
#
# COMPACT_ATOMS: atom_id res chain seq x y z
N MET A 1 13.25 0.70 -15.06
CA MET A 1 13.00 0.21 -16.43
C MET A 1 11.60 0.72 -16.79
N ARG A 2 11.48 1.77 -17.63
CA ARG A 2 10.18 2.37 -17.99
C ARG A 2 9.42 1.38 -18.89
N PRO A 3 8.11 1.14 -18.69
CA PRO A 3 7.28 0.65 -19.77
C PRO A 3 7.23 1.75 -20.84
N GLY A 4 7.62 1.43 -22.08
CA GLY A 4 7.59 2.39 -23.18
C GLY A 4 6.15 2.71 -23.58
N PHE A 5 5.71 3.95 -23.37
CA PHE A 5 4.42 4.50 -23.81
C PHE A 5 4.47 4.99 -25.27
N ASP A 6 5.02 4.18 -26.18
CA ASP A 6 5.10 4.48 -27.62
C ASP A 6 4.34 3.45 -28.48
N GLN A 7 3.37 2.75 -27.90
CA GLN A 7 2.40 1.99 -28.70
C GLN A 7 1.13 2.83 -28.81
N LYS A 8 0.75 3.19 -30.05
CA LYS A 8 -0.63 3.58 -30.36
C LYS A 8 -1.54 2.49 -29.80
N GLY A 9 -2.16 2.76 -28.66
CA GLY A 9 -3.09 1.84 -28.02
C GLY A 9 -4.20 1.45 -28.99
N ASP A 10 -4.74 0.26 -28.80
CA ASP A 10 -6.01 -0.13 -29.41
C ASP A 10 -7.02 0.99 -29.14
N PRO A 11 -7.61 1.63 -30.17
CA PRO A 11 -8.53 2.76 -29.99
C PRO A 11 -9.79 2.37 -29.20
N ASP A 12 -10.03 1.08 -29.00
CA ASP A 12 -11.13 0.57 -28.19
C ASP A 12 -10.77 0.36 -26.71
N LEU A 13 -9.51 0.55 -26.32
CA LEU A 13 -9.04 0.44 -24.94
C LEU A 13 -8.76 1.81 -24.32
N THR A 14 -9.04 1.91 -23.03
CA THR A 14 -8.70 3.08 -22.21
C THR A 14 -7.36 2.91 -21.50
N ASP A 15 -6.81 4.00 -20.98
CA ASP A 15 -5.64 3.96 -20.10
C ASP A 15 -5.96 3.43 -18.68
N LEU A 16 -7.22 3.05 -18.41
CA LEU A 16 -7.67 2.45 -17.16
C LEU A 16 -7.86 0.92 -17.30
N PRO A 17 -6.93 0.08 -16.79
CA PRO A 17 -6.97 -1.37 -17.04
C PRO A 17 -8.24 -2.07 -16.57
N VAL A 18 -8.78 -1.68 -15.42
CA VAL A 18 -10.01 -2.27 -14.85
C VAL A 18 -11.24 -1.98 -15.73
N PHE A 19 -11.28 -0.82 -16.39
CA PHE A 19 -12.34 -0.49 -17.34
C PHE A 19 -12.25 -1.33 -18.62
N ASN A 20 -11.04 -1.64 -19.06
CA ASN A 20 -10.81 -2.53 -20.20
C ASN A 20 -11.23 -3.98 -19.90
N GLU A 21 -11.11 -4.42 -18.65
CA GLU A 21 -11.65 -5.72 -18.20
C GLU A 21 -13.17 -5.72 -18.23
N LEU A 22 -13.81 -4.69 -17.67
CA LEU A 22 -15.27 -4.51 -17.75
C LEU A 22 -15.75 -4.56 -19.21
N THR A 23 -15.08 -3.82 -20.09
CA THR A 23 -15.42 -3.76 -21.51
C THR A 23 -15.40 -5.14 -22.18
N ARG A 24 -14.39 -5.95 -21.86
CA ARG A 24 -14.27 -7.32 -22.38
C ARG A 24 -15.38 -8.23 -21.87
N GLU A 25 -15.79 -8.12 -20.61
CA GLU A 25 -16.87 -8.95 -20.05
C GLU A 25 -18.25 -8.52 -20.57
N ILE A 26 -18.51 -7.22 -20.76
CA ILE A 26 -19.72 -6.73 -21.42
C ILE A 26 -19.80 -7.30 -22.84
N GLN A 27 -18.71 -7.25 -23.60
CA GLN A 27 -18.67 -7.79 -24.96
C GLN A 27 -18.97 -9.29 -24.99
N ARG A 28 -18.37 -10.07 -24.07
CA ARG A 28 -18.67 -11.51 -23.95
C ARG A 28 -20.13 -11.80 -23.65
N TYR A 29 -20.77 -11.00 -22.81
CA TYR A 29 -22.20 -11.11 -22.54
C TYR A 29 -23.03 -10.81 -23.79
N LEU A 30 -22.71 -9.72 -24.50
CA LEU A 30 -23.39 -9.33 -25.74
C LEU A 30 -23.24 -10.38 -26.85
N ASP A 31 -22.14 -11.12 -26.86
CA ASP A 31 -21.89 -12.25 -27.77
C ASP A 31 -22.53 -13.57 -27.30
N GLY A 32 -23.23 -13.58 -26.16
CA GLY A 32 -23.90 -14.76 -25.59
C GLY A 32 -22.93 -15.79 -25.00
N SER A 33 -21.67 -15.41 -24.75
CA SER A 33 -20.59 -16.30 -24.31
C SER A 33 -20.33 -16.25 -22.80
N ALA A 34 -20.95 -15.32 -22.08
CA ALA A 34 -20.85 -15.17 -20.62
C ALA A 34 -22.13 -14.58 -20.02
N GLY A 35 -22.31 -14.73 -18.70
CA GLY A 35 -23.34 -14.05 -17.93
C GLY A 35 -22.88 -12.68 -17.40
N LEU A 36 -23.80 -11.92 -16.79
CA LEU A 36 -23.55 -10.55 -16.31
C LEU A 36 -22.86 -10.43 -14.95
N THR A 37 -22.76 -11.50 -14.16
CA THR A 37 -22.25 -11.44 -12.77
C THR A 37 -20.87 -10.80 -12.69
N LYS A 38 -19.92 -11.30 -13.47
CA LYS A 38 -18.54 -10.77 -13.47
C LYS A 38 -18.46 -9.33 -13.98
N ALA A 39 -19.30 -8.95 -14.94
CA ALA A 39 -19.37 -7.58 -15.44
C ALA A 39 -19.88 -6.61 -14.37
N ARG A 40 -20.83 -7.04 -13.52
CA ARG A 40 -21.32 -6.25 -12.38
C ARG A 40 -20.23 -6.04 -11.32
N ASP A 41 -19.48 -7.09 -10.98
CA ASP A 41 -18.37 -6.98 -10.02
C ASP A 41 -17.29 -6.02 -10.52
N LEU A 42 -16.96 -6.10 -11.81
CA LEU A 42 -16.02 -5.19 -12.44
C LEU A 42 -16.53 -3.75 -12.50
N LEU A 43 -17.84 -3.53 -12.73
CA LEU A 43 -18.44 -2.19 -12.70
C LEU A 43 -18.32 -1.55 -11.32
N ALA A 44 -18.55 -2.31 -10.24
CA ALA A 44 -18.33 -1.82 -8.88
C ALA A 44 -16.89 -1.43 -8.61
N ARG A 45 -15.92 -2.20 -9.11
CA ARG A 45 -14.50 -1.88 -8.99
C ARG A 45 -14.12 -0.65 -9.81
N VAL A 46 -14.67 -0.50 -11.01
CA VAL A 46 -14.50 0.71 -11.85
C VAL A 46 -15.03 1.94 -11.11
N ASP A 47 -16.23 1.88 -10.55
CA ASP A 47 -16.85 2.98 -9.82
C ASP A 47 -15.99 3.41 -8.60
N GLN A 48 -15.49 2.45 -7.82
CA GLN A 48 -14.58 2.75 -6.71
C GLN A 48 -13.29 3.43 -7.15
N VAL A 49 -12.66 2.96 -8.23
CA VAL A 49 -11.42 3.55 -8.73
C VAL A 49 -11.65 4.97 -9.25
N LEU A 50 -12.72 5.17 -10.03
CA LEU A 50 -13.09 6.49 -10.55
C LEU A 50 -13.50 7.46 -9.44
N GLY A 51 -14.17 6.96 -8.38
CA GLY A 51 -14.47 7.72 -7.17
C GLY A 51 -13.21 8.26 -6.50
N ARG A 52 -12.20 7.40 -6.27
CA ARG A 52 -10.92 7.82 -5.70
C ARG A 52 -10.17 8.82 -6.59
N MET A 53 -10.17 8.59 -7.91
CA MET A 53 -9.57 9.52 -8.87
C MET A 53 -10.25 10.89 -8.82
N HIS A 54 -11.59 10.92 -8.73
CA HIS A 54 -12.35 12.16 -8.63
C HIS A 54 -12.10 12.89 -7.31
N GLU A 55 -12.07 12.18 -6.18
CA GLU A 55 -11.73 12.76 -4.88
C GLU A 55 -10.34 13.39 -4.89
N GLY A 56 -9.32 12.67 -5.36
CA GLY A 56 -7.96 13.20 -5.47
C GLY A 56 -7.86 14.39 -6.42
N PHE A 57 -8.62 14.37 -7.53
CA PHE A 57 -8.72 15.51 -8.43
C PHE A 57 -9.28 16.75 -7.72
N LEU A 58 -10.42 16.60 -7.04
CA LEU A 58 -11.08 17.70 -6.34
C LEU A 58 -10.23 18.25 -5.18
N GLU A 59 -9.51 17.38 -4.47
CA GLU A 59 -8.61 17.77 -3.38
C GLU A 59 -7.41 18.59 -3.91
N TYR A 60 -6.92 18.25 -5.10
CA TYR A 60 -5.79 18.94 -5.71
C TYR A 60 -6.17 20.29 -6.33
N LEU A 61 -7.37 20.42 -6.91
CA LEU A 61 -7.80 21.60 -7.66
C LEU A 61 -7.57 22.96 -6.97
N PRO A 62 -7.88 23.14 -5.66
CA PRO A 62 -7.65 24.41 -4.98
C PRO A 62 -6.19 24.87 -4.97
N PHE A 63 -5.24 23.96 -5.19
CA PHE A 63 -3.80 24.23 -5.15
C PHE A 63 -3.16 24.19 -6.54
N ARG A 64 -3.95 23.96 -7.59
CA ARG A 64 -3.45 23.93 -8.97
C ARG A 64 -3.25 25.34 -9.50
N GLU A 65 -2.04 25.62 -9.98
CA GLU A 65 -1.72 26.91 -10.60
C GLU A 65 -2.61 27.18 -11.82
N GLU A 66 -3.06 28.42 -11.98
CA GLU A 66 -3.80 28.85 -13.17
C GLU A 66 -2.84 29.00 -14.36
N THR A 67 -2.71 27.92 -15.15
CA THR A 67 -1.91 27.86 -16.37
C THR A 67 -2.79 27.65 -17.62
N PRO A 68 -2.29 27.91 -18.84
CA PRO A 68 -3.04 27.60 -20.06
C PRO A 68 -3.47 26.13 -20.17
N VAL A 69 -2.63 25.18 -19.71
CA VAL A 69 -2.96 23.75 -19.69
C VAL A 69 -4.07 23.49 -18.67
N SER A 70 -3.96 24.06 -17.47
CA SER A 70 -4.99 23.96 -16.43
C SER A 70 -6.35 24.48 -16.91
N HIS A 71 -6.39 25.65 -17.56
CA HIS A 71 -7.62 26.24 -18.10
C HIS A 71 -8.30 25.39 -19.19
N GLU A 72 -7.53 24.62 -19.95
CA GLU A 72 -8.05 23.71 -20.98
C GLU A 72 -8.51 22.39 -20.36
N VAL A 73 -7.64 21.76 -19.56
CA VAL A 73 -7.78 20.36 -19.15
C VAL A 73 -8.68 20.20 -17.92
N VAL A 74 -8.68 21.15 -16.98
CA VAL A 74 -9.52 21.05 -15.78
C VAL A 74 -11.01 20.98 -16.13
N PRO A 75 -11.57 21.86 -17.00
CA PRO A 75 -12.96 21.76 -17.43
C PRO A 75 -13.26 20.46 -18.19
N GLU A 76 -12.32 19.99 -19.00
CA GLU A 76 -12.43 18.75 -19.77
C GLU A 76 -12.57 17.52 -18.83
N VAL A 77 -11.66 17.39 -17.86
CA VAL A 77 -11.68 16.31 -16.86
C VAL A 77 -12.92 16.40 -15.96
N SER A 78 -13.28 17.63 -15.54
CA SER A 78 -14.49 17.87 -14.72
C SER A 78 -15.76 17.47 -15.47
N GLY A 79 -15.84 17.81 -16.76
CA GLY A 79 -16.94 17.41 -17.63
C GLY A 79 -17.03 15.89 -17.80
N ALA A 80 -15.89 15.22 -17.97
CA ALA A 80 -15.82 13.78 -18.09
C ALA A 80 -16.25 13.06 -16.80
N PHE A 81 -15.84 13.52 -15.61
CA PHE A 81 -16.38 13.00 -14.35
C PHE A 81 -17.89 13.24 -14.22
N GLY A 82 -18.37 14.39 -14.69
CA GLY A 82 -19.81 14.69 -14.75
C GLY A 82 -20.59 13.72 -15.65
N GLN A 83 -20.01 13.28 -16.75
CA GLN A 83 -20.58 12.26 -17.64
C GLN A 83 -20.54 10.87 -16.98
N LEU A 84 -19.41 10.48 -16.38
CA LEU A 84 -19.28 9.19 -15.70
C LEU A 84 -20.30 9.02 -14.56
N ARG A 85 -20.59 10.10 -13.83
CA ARG A 85 -21.61 10.12 -12.78
C ARG A 85 -23.03 9.81 -13.31
N GLN A 86 -23.27 9.97 -14.61
CA GLN A 86 -24.54 9.62 -15.26
C GLN A 86 -24.46 8.23 -15.92
N SER A 87 -23.37 7.93 -16.63
CA SER A 87 -23.24 6.69 -17.39
C SER A 87 -23.04 5.45 -16.50
N LEU A 88 -22.36 5.55 -15.35
CA LEU A 88 -22.13 4.39 -14.46
C LEU A 88 -23.43 3.88 -13.80
N PRO A 89 -24.29 4.72 -13.20
CA PRO A 89 -25.63 4.28 -12.75
C PRO A 89 -26.47 3.70 -13.89
N GLY A 90 -26.42 4.29 -15.09
CA GLY A 90 -27.10 3.76 -16.26
C GLY A 90 -26.64 2.35 -16.63
N LEU A 91 -25.34 2.04 -16.51
CA LEU A 91 -24.80 0.70 -16.75
C LEU A 91 -25.34 -0.32 -15.74
N TYR A 92 -25.49 0.06 -14.47
CA TYR A 92 -26.16 -0.79 -13.48
C TYR A 92 -27.61 -1.10 -13.87
N GLU A 93 -28.39 -0.08 -14.23
CA GLU A 93 -29.78 -0.24 -14.67
C GLU A 93 -29.90 -1.09 -15.94
N ALA A 94 -28.98 -0.91 -16.89
CA ALA A 94 -28.93 -1.69 -18.12
C ALA A 94 -28.57 -3.16 -17.86
N PHE A 95 -27.71 -3.44 -16.86
CA PHE A 95 -27.45 -4.81 -16.42
C PHE A 95 -28.65 -5.46 -15.71
N GLU A 96 -29.45 -4.69 -14.97
CA GLU A 96 -30.65 -5.20 -14.30
C GLU A 96 -31.77 -5.52 -15.29
N SER A 97 -32.02 -4.59 -16.22
CA SER A 97 -33.02 -4.73 -17.29
C SER A 97 -32.58 -5.64 -18.44
N GLN A 98 -31.30 -6.03 -18.47
CA GLN A 98 -30.68 -6.81 -19.56
C GLN A 98 -30.82 -6.13 -20.93
N ASP A 99 -30.83 -4.79 -20.96
CA ASP A 99 -30.94 -4.00 -22.18
C ASP A 99 -29.59 -3.92 -22.90
N SER A 100 -29.41 -4.80 -23.88
CA SER A 100 -28.20 -4.86 -24.70
C SER A 100 -27.96 -3.61 -25.55
N GLY A 101 -29.00 -2.85 -25.89
CA GLY A 101 -28.87 -1.60 -26.62
C GLY A 101 -28.31 -0.51 -25.72
N ALA A 102 -28.92 -0.35 -24.54
CA ALA A 102 -28.45 0.60 -23.52
C ALA A 102 -27.02 0.28 -23.07
N LEU A 103 -26.68 -1.00 -22.87
CA LEU A 103 -25.32 -1.41 -22.48
C LEU A 103 -24.26 -0.94 -23.48
N ARG A 104 -24.51 -1.05 -24.79
CA ARG A 104 -23.53 -0.64 -25.82
C ARG A 104 -23.31 0.87 -25.83
N GLU A 105 -24.39 1.65 -25.80
CA GLU A 105 -24.29 3.11 -25.82
C GLU A 105 -23.62 3.65 -24.55
N LEU A 106 -24.09 3.21 -23.37
CA LEU A 106 -23.54 3.66 -22.08
C LEU A 106 -22.09 3.21 -21.87
N GLN A 107 -21.72 2.02 -22.35
CA GLN A 107 -20.33 1.56 -22.30
C GLN A 107 -19.43 2.46 -23.14
N LYS A 108 -19.87 2.85 -24.34
CA LYS A 108 -19.12 3.74 -25.23
C LYS A 108 -18.97 5.13 -24.63
N GLU A 109 -20.04 5.70 -24.09
CA GLU A 109 -20.01 6.98 -23.38
C GLU A 109 -19.05 6.94 -22.18
N ALA A 110 -19.17 5.89 -21.34
CA ALA A 110 -18.28 5.71 -20.20
C ALA A 110 -16.82 5.55 -20.63
N ARG A 111 -16.54 4.83 -21.72
CA ARG A 111 -15.19 4.66 -22.27
C ARG A 111 -14.57 6.00 -22.66
N ASP A 112 -15.30 6.78 -23.45
CA ASP A 112 -14.80 8.06 -23.97
C ASP A 112 -14.54 9.03 -22.80
N ALA A 113 -15.40 9.02 -21.78
CA ALA A 113 -15.22 9.81 -20.56
C ALA A 113 -14.06 9.31 -19.69
N VAL A 114 -13.90 8.00 -19.46
CA VAL A 114 -12.74 7.43 -18.74
C VAL A 114 -11.44 7.81 -19.43
N GLN A 115 -11.39 7.69 -20.75
CA GLN A 115 -10.19 8.05 -21.50
C GLN A 115 -9.84 9.53 -21.37
N THR A 116 -10.86 10.39 -21.42
CA THR A 116 -10.71 11.84 -21.22
C THR A 116 -10.15 12.14 -19.82
N VAL A 117 -10.65 11.48 -18.77
CA VAL A 117 -10.12 11.61 -17.40
C VAL A 117 -8.64 11.19 -17.35
N CYS A 118 -8.30 9.99 -17.85
CA CYS A 118 -6.93 9.48 -17.78
C CYS A 118 -5.94 10.36 -18.53
N GLN A 119 -6.28 10.77 -19.75
CA GLN A 119 -5.41 11.64 -20.56
C GLN A 119 -5.29 13.03 -19.96
N GLY A 120 -6.40 13.59 -19.49
CA GLY A 120 -6.40 14.89 -18.83
C GLY A 120 -5.51 14.87 -17.58
N MET A 121 -5.70 13.89 -16.69
CA MET A 121 -4.84 13.74 -15.50
C MET A 121 -3.37 13.56 -15.85
N ALA A 122 -3.05 12.76 -16.87
CA ALA A 122 -1.67 12.57 -17.31
C ALA A 122 -1.06 13.87 -17.86
N ARG A 123 -1.83 14.69 -18.59
CA ARG A 123 -1.39 16.02 -19.06
C ARG A 123 -1.13 16.97 -17.89
N LEU A 124 -2.01 16.98 -16.89
CA LEU A 124 -1.87 17.79 -15.69
C LEU A 124 -0.62 17.37 -14.89
N GLN A 125 -0.40 16.07 -14.73
CA GLN A 125 0.78 15.53 -14.07
C GLN A 125 2.08 15.85 -14.83
N ALA A 126 2.08 15.72 -16.15
CA ALA A 126 3.25 16.05 -16.98
C ALA A 126 3.62 17.53 -16.91
N GLU A 127 2.62 18.43 -16.78
CA GLU A 127 2.87 19.84 -16.52
C GLU A 127 3.56 20.04 -15.16
N ASP A 128 3.04 19.39 -14.11
CA ASP A 128 3.57 19.49 -12.75
C ASP A 128 5.02 18.95 -12.68
N GLU A 129 5.30 17.83 -13.36
CA GLU A 129 6.65 17.24 -13.48
C GLU A 129 7.63 18.11 -14.27
N ALA A 130 7.14 18.95 -15.19
CA ALA A 130 7.96 19.88 -15.95
C ALA A 130 8.32 21.15 -15.15
N GLN A 131 7.64 21.40 -14.02
CA GLN A 131 7.94 22.52 -13.15
C GLN A 131 9.21 22.28 -12.31
N GLU A 132 9.73 23.36 -11.74
CA GLU A 132 10.86 23.29 -10.81
C GLU A 132 10.48 22.47 -9.56
N LYS A 133 11.29 21.45 -9.25
CA LYS A 133 11.15 20.67 -8.03
C LYS A 133 11.91 21.35 -6.88
N PHE A 134 11.18 21.96 -5.95
CA PHE A 134 11.77 22.66 -4.80
C PHE A 134 12.37 21.75 -3.71
N SER A 135 11.84 20.54 -3.53
CA SER A 135 12.31 19.58 -2.51
C SER A 135 11.88 18.15 -2.86
N GLU A 136 12.59 17.17 -2.32
CA GLU A 136 12.17 15.76 -2.31
C GLU A 136 11.10 15.49 -1.25
N ILE A 137 11.03 16.31 -0.19
CA ILE A 137 9.98 16.24 0.83
C ILE A 137 8.73 16.91 0.26
N TRP A 138 7.67 16.13 0.02
CA TRP A 138 6.44 16.62 -0.62
C TRP A 138 5.85 17.85 0.06
N ALA A 139 5.76 17.86 1.40
CA ALA A 139 5.19 18.99 2.14
C ALA A 139 5.97 20.30 1.91
N ILE A 140 7.31 20.22 1.80
CA ILE A 140 8.18 21.36 1.54
C ILE A 140 8.09 21.80 0.07
N HIS A 141 8.08 20.83 -0.85
CA HIS A 141 7.87 21.10 -2.27
C HIS A 141 6.55 21.87 -2.47
N GLU A 142 5.48 21.36 -1.88
CA GLU A 142 4.12 21.85 -2.09
C GLU A 142 3.93 23.24 -1.47
N ILE A 143 4.45 23.51 -0.27
CA ILE A 143 4.34 24.85 0.32
C ILE A 143 5.14 25.90 -0.46
N CYS A 144 6.31 25.54 -0.98
CA CYS A 144 7.11 26.41 -1.84
C CYS A 144 6.41 26.66 -3.18
N ARG A 145 5.83 25.62 -3.79
CA ARG A 145 5.12 25.71 -5.07
C ARG A 145 3.91 26.61 -4.95
N VAL A 146 3.03 26.34 -3.98
CA VAL A 146 1.81 27.12 -3.75
C VAL A 146 2.12 28.56 -3.35
N GLY A 147 3.08 28.78 -2.44
CA GLY A 147 3.47 30.13 -2.01
C GLY A 147 4.01 30.98 -3.17
N ARG A 148 4.89 30.41 -4.00
CA ARG A 148 5.41 31.11 -5.19
C ARG A 148 4.34 31.34 -6.25
N ALA A 149 3.40 30.41 -6.44
CA ALA A 149 2.28 30.58 -7.37
C ALA A 149 1.32 31.69 -6.92
N TRP A 150 1.02 31.78 -5.62
CA TRP A 150 0.25 32.89 -5.05
C TRP A 150 0.95 34.24 -5.26
N MET A 151 2.25 34.33 -4.95
CA MET A 151 3.02 35.57 -5.18
C MET A 151 3.13 35.98 -6.66
N ARG A 152 2.92 35.06 -7.60
CA ARG A 152 2.83 35.34 -9.04
C ARG A 152 1.41 35.72 -9.47
N GLY A 153 0.44 35.74 -8.57
CA GLY A 153 -0.98 35.98 -8.84
C GLY A 153 -1.66 34.84 -9.59
N ARG A 154 -1.14 33.62 -9.51
CA ARG A 154 -1.67 32.43 -10.22
C ARG A 154 -2.41 31.46 -9.30
N LEU A 155 -2.50 31.79 -8.02
CA LEU A 155 -3.33 31.15 -7.01
C LEU A 155 -3.88 32.24 -6.06
N PRO A 156 -5.08 32.05 -5.49
CA PRO A 156 -5.58 32.95 -4.45
C PRO A 156 -4.83 32.73 -3.13
N GLU A 157 -4.85 33.76 -2.27
CA GLU A 157 -4.22 33.71 -0.94
C GLU A 157 -4.78 32.59 -0.07
N GLU A 158 -6.08 32.29 -0.19
CA GLU A 158 -6.74 31.20 0.54
C GLU A 158 -6.05 29.84 0.31
N SER A 159 -5.63 29.57 -0.93
CA SER A 159 -4.91 28.33 -1.27
C SER A 159 -3.56 28.26 -0.55
N PHE A 160 -2.86 29.39 -0.46
CA PHE A 160 -1.58 29.46 0.26
C PHE A 160 -1.79 29.29 1.78
N ARG A 161 -2.77 29.97 2.37
CA ARG A 161 -3.10 29.82 3.80
C ARG A 161 -3.46 28.38 4.17
N ARG A 162 -4.31 27.71 3.38
CA ARG A 162 -4.66 26.29 3.60
C ARG A 162 -3.44 25.38 3.56
N ARG A 163 -2.49 25.65 2.65
CA ARG A 163 -1.27 24.84 2.56
C ARG A 163 -0.30 25.14 3.71
N LEU A 164 -0.23 26.39 4.18
CA LEU A 164 0.51 26.76 5.39
C LEU A 164 -0.03 26.02 6.63
N GLU A 165 -1.34 26.00 6.83
CA GLU A 165 -1.98 25.27 7.94
C GLU A 165 -1.64 23.77 7.91
N THR A 166 -1.66 23.18 6.72
CA THR A 166 -1.27 21.77 6.52
C THR A 166 0.19 21.54 6.86
N PHE A 167 1.07 22.43 6.39
CA PHE A 167 2.51 22.36 6.65
C PHE A 167 2.82 22.52 8.15
N GLU A 168 2.19 23.49 8.81
CA GLU A 168 2.29 23.73 10.26
C GLU A 168 1.82 22.51 11.07
N GLY A 169 0.68 21.92 10.69
CA GLY A 169 0.18 20.69 11.32
C GLY A 169 1.17 19.53 11.20
N GLY A 170 1.74 19.32 10.00
CA GLY A 170 2.77 18.31 9.76
C GLY A 170 4.07 18.57 10.52
N HIS A 171 4.49 19.84 10.61
CA HIS A 171 5.69 20.24 11.36
C HIS A 171 5.55 19.96 12.85
N ARG A 172 4.40 20.32 13.46
CA ARG A 172 4.08 19.94 14.85
C ARG A 172 4.10 18.44 15.07
N ALA A 173 3.43 17.69 14.18
CA ALA A 173 3.39 16.23 14.28
C ALA A 173 4.79 15.61 14.19
N LEU A 174 5.69 16.15 13.35
CA LEU A 174 7.08 15.72 13.25
C LEU A 174 7.87 15.97 14.53
N ARG A 175 7.68 17.13 15.18
CA ARG A 175 8.30 17.44 16.47
C ARG A 175 7.81 16.52 17.58
N ASP A 176 6.49 16.35 17.69
CA ASP A 176 5.88 15.43 18.66
C ASP A 176 6.40 14.01 18.45
N TRP A 177 6.53 13.58 17.19
CA TRP A 177 7.09 12.28 16.85
C TRP A 177 8.56 12.15 17.29
N LEU A 178 9.41 13.17 17.08
CA LEU A 178 10.82 13.15 17.49
C LEU A 178 11.03 13.10 19.00
N GLU A 179 10.13 13.72 19.76
CA GLU A 179 10.13 13.69 21.23
C GLU A 179 9.76 12.31 21.77
N ASN A 180 8.84 11.62 21.08
CA ASN A 180 8.32 10.31 21.48
C ASN A 180 8.96 9.13 20.72
N LEU A 181 10.04 9.40 19.99
CA LEU A 181 10.74 8.39 19.20
C LEU A 181 11.44 7.38 20.12
N GLU A 182 11.18 6.09 19.89
CA GLU A 182 11.94 4.98 20.48
C GLU A 182 12.89 4.41 19.42
N PRO A 183 14.14 4.93 19.30
CA PRO A 183 15.06 4.48 18.28
C PRO A 183 15.67 3.12 18.62
N SER A 184 16.02 2.34 17.59
CA SER A 184 16.94 1.21 17.76
C SER A 184 18.33 1.71 18.18
N PRO A 185 19.21 0.86 18.74
CA PRO A 185 20.55 1.29 19.20
C PRO A 185 21.43 1.96 18.12
N ARG A 186 21.18 1.67 16.83
CA ARG A 186 21.90 2.29 15.71
C ARG A 186 21.32 3.64 15.33
N GLU A 187 20.00 3.74 15.26
CA GLU A 187 19.31 5.02 15.11
C GLU A 187 19.68 5.94 16.28
N GLU A 188 19.82 5.41 17.50
CA GLU A 188 20.28 6.16 18.67
C GLU A 188 21.71 6.71 18.48
N THR A 189 22.59 5.96 17.80
CA THR A 189 23.94 6.44 17.46
C THR A 189 23.88 7.58 16.44
N VAL A 190 23.06 7.45 15.39
CA VAL A 190 22.84 8.51 14.39
C VAL A 190 22.23 9.74 15.05
N LEU A 191 21.14 9.56 15.82
CA LEU A 191 20.47 10.64 16.55
C LEU A 191 21.40 11.29 17.57
N GLY A 192 22.30 10.55 18.21
CA GLY A 192 23.29 11.14 19.12
C GLY A 192 24.21 12.16 18.44
N VAL A 193 24.42 12.05 17.12
CA VAL A 193 25.22 12.98 16.32
C VAL A 193 24.35 14.02 15.63
N GLU A 194 23.26 13.59 14.99
CA GLU A 194 22.46 14.41 14.08
C GLU A 194 21.29 15.14 14.74
N ARG A 195 20.85 14.73 15.94
CA ARG A 195 19.69 15.35 16.63
C ARG A 195 19.84 16.87 16.79
N PRO A 196 21.00 17.43 17.22
CA PRO A 196 21.13 18.88 17.33
C PRO A 196 20.92 19.62 16.01
N ARG A 197 21.39 19.03 14.90
CA ARG A 197 21.21 19.59 13.56
C ARG A 197 19.74 19.51 13.11
N LEU A 198 19.10 18.38 13.38
CA LEU A 198 17.68 18.20 13.10
C LEU A 198 16.80 19.18 13.88
N GLU A 199 17.04 19.33 15.19
CA GLU A 199 16.33 20.28 16.04
C GLU A 199 16.51 21.72 15.54
N GLN A 200 17.74 22.11 15.21
CA GLN A 200 18.03 23.43 14.64
C GLN A 200 17.31 23.66 13.30
N ALA A 201 17.26 22.65 12.43
CA ALA A 201 16.54 22.75 11.16
C ALA A 201 15.03 22.94 11.38
N LEU A 202 14.45 22.23 12.33
CA LEU A 202 13.03 22.36 12.67
C LEU A 202 12.70 23.72 13.30
N GLU A 203 13.58 24.25 14.16
CA GLU A 203 13.45 25.61 14.71
C GLU A 203 13.47 26.66 13.60
N ARG A 204 14.41 26.56 12.63
CA ARG A 204 14.48 27.47 11.49
C ARG A 204 13.22 27.41 10.62
N GLN A 205 12.64 26.23 10.42
CA GLN A 205 11.36 26.08 9.72
C GLN A 205 10.20 26.75 10.48
N GLU A 206 10.18 26.62 11.81
CA GLU A 206 9.17 27.25 12.66
C GLU A 206 9.28 28.78 12.66
N GLU A 207 10.50 29.31 12.77
CA GLU A 207 10.76 30.75 12.66
C GLU A 207 10.32 31.30 11.30
N ALA A 208 10.68 30.62 10.21
CA ALA A 208 10.27 31.00 8.87
C ALA A 208 8.74 30.94 8.69
N LEU A 209 8.07 29.94 9.27
CA LEU A 209 6.61 29.85 9.28
C LEU A 209 5.99 31.06 10.01
N HIS A 210 6.51 31.42 11.19
CA HIS A 210 6.04 32.59 11.92
C HIS A 210 6.23 33.89 11.12
N VAL A 211 7.35 34.03 10.40
CA VAL A 211 7.59 35.17 9.50
C VAL A 211 6.52 35.24 8.42
N ILE A 212 6.20 34.11 7.76
CA ILE A 212 5.17 34.06 6.71
C ILE A 212 3.79 34.43 7.28
N LEU A 213 3.42 33.87 8.43
CA LEU A 213 2.12 34.15 9.05
C LEU A 213 1.98 35.63 9.43
N ALA A 214 2.99 36.22 10.06
CA ALA A 214 2.99 37.64 10.42
C ALA A 214 2.93 38.54 9.17
N ALA A 215 3.68 38.19 8.12
CA ALA A 215 3.69 38.87 6.84
C ALA A 215 2.30 38.90 6.18
N LEU A 216 1.61 37.75 6.19
CA LEU A 216 0.24 37.62 5.70
C LEU A 216 -0.80 38.38 6.54
N GLU A 217 -0.57 38.60 7.84
CA GLU A 217 -1.49 39.39 8.68
C GLU A 217 -1.43 40.89 8.36
N VAL A 218 -0.26 41.41 8.02
CA VAL A 218 -0.05 42.83 7.72
C VAL A 218 -0.02 43.13 6.21
N ALA A 219 -0.26 42.11 5.37
CA ALA A 219 -0.19 42.18 3.91
C ALA A 219 1.15 42.71 3.39
N ASP A 220 2.25 42.31 4.03
CA ASP A 220 3.63 42.56 3.58
C ASP A 220 4.20 41.31 2.92
N GLU A 221 4.32 41.30 1.59
CA GLU A 221 4.79 40.12 0.85
C GLU A 221 6.31 39.99 0.80
N GLU A 222 7.07 41.06 1.11
CA GLU A 222 8.53 41.10 0.98
C GLU A 222 9.25 39.95 1.73
N PRO A 223 8.90 39.61 2.99
CA PRO A 223 9.62 38.57 3.74
C PRO A 223 9.21 37.14 3.37
N ILE A 224 8.18 36.93 2.53
CA ILE A 224 7.62 35.60 2.29
C ILE A 224 8.54 34.72 1.44
N LEU A 225 9.13 35.25 0.35
CA LEU A 225 10.07 34.47 -0.46
C LEU A 225 11.33 34.05 0.32
N PRO A 226 12.00 34.95 1.06
CA PRO A 226 13.11 34.56 1.94
C PRO A 226 12.72 33.47 2.93
N ALA A 227 11.55 33.57 3.56
CA ALA A 227 11.10 32.57 4.53
C ALA A 227 10.78 31.20 3.87
N LEU A 228 10.15 31.19 2.68
CA LEU A 228 9.95 29.94 1.92
C LEU A 228 11.29 29.29 1.52
N GLU A 229 12.29 30.10 1.16
CA GLU A 229 13.64 29.60 0.87
C GLU A 229 14.31 29.03 2.12
N GLU A 230 14.10 29.65 3.28
CA GLU A 230 14.61 29.16 4.56
C GLU A 230 13.99 27.80 4.93
N ILE A 231 12.67 27.65 4.77
CA ILE A 231 11.97 26.36 4.95
C ILE A 231 12.57 25.29 4.03
N ARG A 232 12.84 25.65 2.77
CA ARG A 232 13.44 24.75 1.77
C ARG A 232 14.85 24.31 2.17
N GLN A 233 15.70 25.24 2.59
CA GLN A 233 17.08 24.97 2.99
C GLN A 233 17.15 24.11 4.25
N ALA A 234 16.40 24.46 5.29
CA ALA A 234 16.29 23.63 6.49
C ALA A 234 15.72 22.24 6.16
N GLY A 235 14.83 22.15 5.17
CA GLY A 235 14.31 20.89 4.64
C GLY A 235 15.37 19.94 4.08
N LEU A 236 16.46 20.46 3.52
CA LEU A 236 17.57 19.62 3.04
C LEU A 236 18.28 18.93 4.21
N GLU A 237 18.44 19.62 5.33
CA GLU A 237 19.05 19.06 6.53
C GLU A 237 18.15 17.98 7.15
N VAL A 238 16.84 18.23 7.20
CA VAL A 238 15.85 17.21 7.62
C VAL A 238 15.94 15.97 6.73
N LEU A 239 16.04 16.15 5.41
CA LEU A 239 16.16 15.05 4.46
C LEU A 239 17.45 14.24 4.64
N GLU A 240 18.59 14.91 4.87
CA GLU A 240 19.87 14.24 5.11
C GLU A 240 19.81 13.37 6.38
N VAL A 241 19.22 13.89 7.46
CA VAL A 241 19.04 13.11 8.69
C VAL A 241 18.04 11.96 8.48
N GLN A 242 16.96 12.18 7.73
CA GLN A 242 16.03 11.13 7.34
C GLN A 242 16.72 10.01 6.57
N GLN A 243 17.59 10.35 5.62
CA GLN A 243 18.37 9.39 4.84
C GLN A 243 19.36 8.63 5.74
N ALA A 244 20.08 9.31 6.63
CA ALA A 244 21.00 8.67 7.57
C ALA A 244 20.27 7.70 8.53
N LEU A 245 19.08 8.05 9.00
CA LEU A 245 18.23 7.17 9.80
C LEU A 245 17.74 5.97 8.98
N HIS A 246 17.31 6.19 7.73
CA HIS A 246 16.91 5.12 6.83
C HIS A 246 18.08 4.18 6.54
N GLU A 247 19.27 4.69 6.28
CA GLU A 247 20.49 3.89 6.10
C GLU A 247 20.86 3.12 7.37
N ALA A 248 20.75 3.73 8.55
CA ALA A 248 21.02 3.05 9.82
C ALA A 248 20.00 1.94 10.13
N ALA A 249 18.73 2.15 9.75
CA ALA A 249 17.66 1.17 9.85
C ALA A 249 17.83 0.04 8.81
N THR A 250 18.34 0.35 7.62
CA THR A 250 18.52 -0.61 6.50
C THR A 250 19.91 -1.25 6.45
N PHE A 251 20.86 -0.83 7.29
CA PHE A 251 22.21 -1.40 7.33
C PHE A 251 22.16 -2.89 7.65
N GLU A 252 22.37 -3.72 6.63
CA GLU A 252 22.40 -5.17 6.76
C GLU A 252 23.44 -5.55 7.83
N LYS A 253 22.99 -6.21 8.90
CA LYS A 253 23.92 -6.87 9.84
C LYS A 253 24.88 -7.73 9.00
N GLU A 254 26.18 -7.70 9.29
CA GLU A 254 27.09 -8.68 8.67
C GLU A 254 27.11 -9.96 9.51
N ARG A 255 27.15 -11.11 8.86
CA ARG A 255 27.30 -12.42 9.48
C ARG A 255 28.49 -13.18 8.90
N PRO A 256 29.31 -13.84 9.74
CA PRO A 256 30.35 -14.70 9.23
C PRO A 256 29.74 -15.97 8.61
N CYS A 257 30.30 -16.42 7.50
CA CYS A 257 29.91 -17.68 6.89
C CYS A 257 30.25 -18.85 7.83
N PRO A 258 29.30 -19.73 8.19
CA PRO A 258 29.57 -20.85 9.09
C PRO A 258 30.55 -21.87 8.50
N ARG A 259 30.77 -21.84 7.18
CA ARG A 259 31.66 -22.77 6.48
C ARG A 259 33.09 -22.25 6.32
N CYS A 260 33.28 -20.95 6.05
CA CYS A 260 34.61 -20.39 5.74
C CYS A 260 34.99 -19.12 6.51
N GLY A 261 34.09 -18.58 7.35
CA GLY A 261 34.34 -17.40 8.17
C GLY A 261 34.36 -16.06 7.42
N ALA A 262 34.14 -16.03 6.10
CA ALA A 262 34.03 -14.78 5.35
C ALA A 262 32.83 -13.94 5.84
N SER A 263 33.00 -12.62 5.94
CA SER A 263 31.90 -11.71 6.30
C SER A 263 30.92 -11.58 5.13
N ASN A 264 29.63 -11.61 5.41
CA ASN A 264 28.57 -11.53 4.41
C ASN A 264 27.42 -10.66 4.92
N PRO A 265 26.71 -9.94 4.03
CA PRO A 265 25.46 -9.28 4.38
C PRO A 265 24.43 -10.28 4.95
N VAL A 266 23.60 -9.89 5.91
CA VAL A 266 22.62 -10.80 6.55
C VAL A 266 21.59 -11.31 5.53
N LEU A 267 21.22 -10.51 4.53
CA LEU A 267 20.30 -10.93 3.48
C LEU A 267 20.97 -11.79 2.40
N ALA A 268 22.30 -11.92 2.43
CA ALA A 268 23.03 -12.73 1.46
C ALA A 268 22.62 -14.21 1.59
N ARG A 269 22.10 -14.74 0.48
CA ARG A 269 21.71 -16.16 0.35
C ARG A 269 22.93 -17.08 0.18
N PHE A 270 24.01 -16.55 -0.39
CA PHE A 270 25.25 -17.27 -0.65
C PHE A 270 26.44 -16.51 -0.11
N CYS A 271 27.43 -17.23 0.39
CA CYS A 271 28.66 -16.66 0.88
C CYS A 271 29.52 -16.11 -0.27
N ALA A 272 29.92 -14.84 -0.21
CA ALA A 272 30.81 -14.22 -1.18
C ALA A 272 32.18 -14.92 -1.29
N GLY A 273 32.66 -15.54 -0.20
CA GLY A 273 33.96 -16.21 -0.15
C GLY A 273 33.95 -17.67 -0.63
N CYS A 274 32.92 -18.46 -0.30
CA CYS A 274 32.88 -19.89 -0.62
C CYS A 274 31.66 -20.35 -1.43
N GLN A 275 30.75 -19.42 -1.75
CA GLN A 275 29.49 -19.66 -2.47
C GLN A 275 28.55 -20.67 -1.80
N GLY A 276 28.82 -21.08 -0.56
CA GLY A 276 27.93 -21.90 0.25
C GLY A 276 26.70 -21.12 0.70
N GLY A 277 25.55 -21.79 0.79
CA GLY A 277 24.32 -21.18 1.32
C GLY A 277 24.49 -20.70 2.76
N LEU A 278 23.92 -19.54 3.10
CA LEU A 278 23.98 -18.96 4.44
C LEU A 278 22.61 -19.09 5.15
N PRO A 279 22.56 -19.60 6.40
CA PRO A 279 21.30 -19.87 7.12
C PRO A 279 20.64 -18.57 7.59
N ARG A 280 19.35 -18.33 7.32
CA ARG A 280 18.63 -17.10 7.75
C ARG A 280 18.56 -17.01 9.29
N LEU A 281 18.81 -15.83 9.85
CA LEU A 281 18.84 -15.64 11.30
C LEU A 281 17.45 -15.22 11.78
N ALA A 282 16.97 -15.75 12.91
CA ALA A 282 15.63 -15.46 13.44
C ALA A 282 15.39 -13.97 13.81
N THR A 283 16.42 -13.12 13.77
CA THR A 283 16.25 -11.65 13.91
C THR A 283 15.70 -10.99 12.64
N ASP A 284 15.50 -11.75 11.56
CA ASP A 284 14.86 -11.33 10.31
C ASP A 284 13.32 -11.21 10.44
N VAL A 285 12.72 -11.51 11.60
CA VAL A 285 11.29 -11.28 11.90
C VAL A 285 11.06 -9.95 12.62
N ASP A 286 12.08 -9.39 13.27
CA ASP A 286 12.00 -8.14 14.05
C ASP A 286 12.74 -6.95 13.39
N LEU A 287 13.10 -7.05 12.10
CA LEU A 287 13.79 -5.98 11.35
C LEU A 287 12.97 -5.37 10.21
N GLU A 288 11.65 -5.59 10.19
CA GLU A 288 10.72 -4.81 9.37
C GLU A 288 9.60 -4.28 10.26
N ILE A 289 9.80 -3.12 10.90
CA ILE A 289 9.02 -1.89 10.65
C ILE A 289 9.92 -0.74 11.10
N SER A 290 10.70 -0.16 10.16
CA SER A 290 11.12 1.23 10.34
C SER A 290 9.82 2.05 10.34
N ARG A 291 9.48 2.64 11.50
CA ARG A 291 8.30 3.50 11.69
C ARG A 291 8.53 4.89 11.09
N LEU A 292 9.15 4.93 9.91
CA LEU A 292 9.44 6.13 9.14
C LEU A 292 8.88 6.05 7.71
N ASP A 293 7.81 5.27 7.50
CA ASP A 293 6.89 5.52 6.39
C ASP A 293 5.77 6.43 6.88
N MET A 294 6.07 7.71 7.10
CA MET A 294 5.02 8.70 7.00
C MET A 294 4.75 8.95 5.52
N VAL A 295 3.62 8.39 5.09
CA VAL A 295 2.95 8.63 3.80
C VAL A 295 3.71 8.06 2.61
N VAL A 296 3.68 6.72 2.45
CA VAL A 296 3.33 5.97 1.22
C VAL A 296 3.64 4.49 1.48
N ALA A 297 2.60 3.70 1.77
CA ALA A 297 2.54 2.25 1.58
C ALA A 297 1.07 1.85 1.77
N GLU A 298 0.26 1.83 0.72
CA GLU A 298 -0.03 0.60 -0.03
C GLU A 298 0.17 -0.67 0.81
N GLU A 299 -0.97 -1.23 1.21
CA GLU A 299 -1.21 -2.62 1.62
C GLU A 299 -0.02 -3.58 1.45
N THR A 300 0.77 -3.78 2.50
CA THR A 300 1.63 -4.97 2.63
C THR A 300 0.76 -6.19 2.86
N ILE A 301 0.20 -6.73 1.77
CA ILE A 301 -0.36 -8.08 1.74
C ILE A 301 0.81 -9.06 1.78
N SER A 302 1.03 -9.66 2.95
CA SER A 302 1.93 -10.81 3.10
C SER A 302 1.51 -11.94 2.13
N PRO A 303 2.43 -12.73 1.55
CA PRO A 303 2.09 -13.78 0.57
C PRO A 303 1.17 -14.82 1.23
N GLN A 304 -0.12 -14.75 0.91
CA GLN A 304 -1.15 -15.52 1.58
C GLN A 304 -1.07 -17.01 1.18
N TYR A 305 -1.23 -17.92 2.15
CA TYR A 305 -1.55 -19.32 1.85
C TYR A 305 -2.82 -19.32 1.00
N HIS A 306 -2.71 -19.76 -0.26
CA HIS A 306 -3.82 -19.82 -1.22
C HIS A 306 -5.12 -20.42 -0.62
N ASN A 307 -4.98 -21.39 0.28
CA ASN A 307 -6.09 -22.03 0.97
C ASN A 307 -6.79 -21.17 2.03
N LEU A 308 -6.07 -20.25 2.69
CA LEU A 308 -6.65 -19.29 3.64
C LEU A 308 -7.31 -18.11 2.92
N THR A 309 -6.75 -17.69 1.78
CA THR A 309 -7.40 -16.72 0.88
C THR A 309 -8.71 -17.28 0.33
N ARG A 310 -8.67 -18.52 -0.19
CA ARG A 310 -9.88 -19.25 -0.64
C ARG A 310 -10.92 -19.36 0.47
N LEU A 311 -10.50 -19.60 1.71
CA LEU A 311 -11.42 -19.68 2.86
C LEU A 311 -12.05 -18.31 3.17
N ALA A 312 -11.28 -17.23 3.16
CA ALA A 312 -11.78 -15.88 3.40
C ALA A 312 -12.78 -15.45 2.32
N GLU A 313 -12.43 -15.65 1.05
CA GLU A 313 -13.31 -15.37 -0.09
C GLU A 313 -14.62 -16.18 -0.02
N ALA A 314 -14.54 -17.46 0.36
CA ALA A 314 -15.72 -18.30 0.50
C ALA A 314 -16.62 -17.90 1.68
N VAL A 315 -16.04 -17.46 2.81
CA VAL A 315 -16.81 -16.97 3.97
C VAL A 315 -17.51 -15.65 3.65
N GLU A 316 -16.84 -14.73 2.97
CA GLU A 316 -17.45 -13.46 2.54
C GLU A 316 -18.50 -13.67 1.45
N GLY A 317 -18.23 -14.54 0.48
CA GLY A 317 -19.22 -14.95 -0.52
C GLY A 317 -20.43 -15.63 0.11
N TYR A 318 -20.24 -16.41 1.17
CA TYR A 318 -21.32 -17.05 1.90
C TYR A 318 -22.21 -16.03 2.63
N ARG A 319 -21.60 -15.02 3.27
CA ARG A 319 -22.35 -13.89 3.88
C ARG A 319 -23.11 -13.06 2.86
N ALA A 320 -22.53 -12.87 1.68
CA ALA A 320 -23.14 -12.14 0.58
C ALA A 320 -24.21 -12.97 -0.17
N GLY A 321 -24.38 -14.24 0.17
CA GLY A 321 -25.31 -15.16 -0.51
C GLY A 321 -24.86 -15.58 -1.92
N SER A 322 -23.61 -15.32 -2.29
CA SER A 322 -23.00 -15.73 -3.56
C SER A 322 -22.33 -17.11 -3.51
N VAL A 323 -22.12 -17.65 -2.30
CA VAL A 323 -21.66 -19.02 -2.04
C VAL A 323 -22.72 -19.75 -1.23
N SER A 324 -23.05 -20.97 -1.62
CA SER A 324 -24.05 -21.80 -0.94
C SER A 324 -23.50 -22.51 0.31
N ASP A 325 -24.40 -22.96 1.20
CA ASP A 325 -24.06 -23.80 2.37
C ASP A 325 -23.17 -24.98 1.96
N TRP A 326 -23.54 -25.66 0.87
CA TRP A 326 -22.82 -26.84 0.39
C TRP A 326 -21.40 -26.51 -0.10
N GLU A 327 -21.22 -25.40 -0.81
CA GLU A 327 -19.91 -24.98 -1.31
C GLU A 327 -18.96 -24.62 -0.17
N LEU A 328 -19.43 -23.88 0.83
CA LEU A 328 -18.63 -23.55 2.00
C LEU A 328 -18.36 -24.80 2.86
N GLU A 329 -19.33 -25.68 3.07
CA GLU A 329 -19.11 -26.96 3.78
C GLU A 329 -18.07 -27.84 3.08
N SER A 330 -18.14 -27.96 1.75
CA SER A 330 -17.18 -28.73 0.95
C SER A 330 -15.76 -28.18 1.10
N LEU A 331 -15.58 -26.86 1.04
CA LEU A 331 -14.27 -26.23 1.25
C LEU A 331 -13.75 -26.47 2.68
N LEU A 332 -14.60 -26.36 3.70
CA LEU A 332 -14.21 -26.63 5.09
C LEU A 332 -13.77 -28.09 5.29
N ASP A 333 -14.42 -29.05 4.61
CA ASP A 333 -14.02 -30.47 4.64
C ASP A 333 -12.71 -30.72 3.90
N GLU A 334 -12.49 -30.09 2.74
CA GLU A 334 -11.21 -30.13 2.02
C GLU A 334 -10.05 -29.63 2.89
N LEU A 335 -10.23 -28.46 3.53
CA LEU A 335 -9.20 -27.86 4.38
C LEU A 335 -8.94 -28.68 5.65
N LYS A 336 -9.99 -29.29 6.21
CA LYS A 336 -9.84 -30.21 7.35
C LYS A 336 -9.08 -31.47 6.95
N ALA A 337 -9.37 -32.06 5.79
CA ALA A 337 -8.65 -33.22 5.28
C ALA A 337 -7.16 -32.90 5.06
N LEU A 338 -6.87 -31.75 4.47
CA LEU A 338 -5.50 -31.26 4.29
C LEU A 338 -4.78 -31.10 5.64
N LEU A 339 -5.43 -30.48 6.62
CA LEU A 339 -4.87 -30.33 7.97
C LEU A 339 -4.55 -31.69 8.63
N MET A 340 -5.41 -32.70 8.45
CA MET A 340 -5.13 -34.05 8.96
C MET A 340 -3.92 -34.69 8.27
N THR A 341 -3.77 -34.52 6.96
CA THR A 341 -2.59 -34.98 6.22
C THR A 341 -1.32 -34.29 6.71
N THR A 342 -1.35 -32.97 6.90
CA THR A 342 -0.21 -32.20 7.43
C THR A 342 0.16 -32.62 8.85
N ARG A 343 -0.83 -32.89 9.72
CA ARG A 343 -0.59 -33.43 11.08
C ARG A 343 0.12 -34.79 11.06
N GLN A 344 -0.33 -35.67 10.17
CA GLN A 344 0.27 -36.99 10.03
C GLN A 344 1.72 -36.89 9.50
N GLN A 345 1.96 -36.02 8.52
CA GLN A 345 3.31 -35.73 8.03
C GLN A 345 4.18 -35.18 9.16
N PHE A 346 3.67 -34.24 9.96
CA PHE A 346 4.38 -33.65 11.09
C PHE A 346 4.78 -34.66 12.17
N THR A 347 3.87 -35.57 12.52
CA THR A 347 4.16 -36.61 13.52
C THR A 347 5.26 -37.57 13.04
N ASN A 348 5.38 -37.74 11.71
CA ASN A 348 6.37 -38.60 11.07
C ASN A 348 7.71 -37.87 10.80
N MET A 349 7.85 -36.60 11.19
CA MET A 349 9.09 -35.84 10.98
C MET A 349 10.18 -36.29 11.95
N GLU A 350 11.37 -36.56 11.40
CA GLU A 350 12.55 -36.91 12.20
C GLU A 350 12.95 -35.78 13.16
N PRO A 351 13.42 -36.11 14.38
CA PRO A 351 13.93 -35.12 15.32
C PRO A 351 15.26 -34.51 14.83
N LEU A 352 15.60 -33.34 15.37
CA LEU A 352 16.89 -32.69 15.12
C LEU A 352 18.06 -33.66 15.43
N PRO A 353 19.10 -33.76 14.58
CA PRO A 353 20.24 -34.62 14.84
C PRO A 353 20.93 -34.28 16.16
N ALA A 354 21.34 -35.30 16.93
CA ALA A 354 21.98 -35.12 18.24
C ALA A 354 23.29 -34.29 18.21
N GLN A 355 23.86 -34.09 17.02
CA GLN A 355 25.10 -33.35 16.77
C GLN A 355 24.87 -31.85 16.58
N ALA A 356 23.61 -31.40 16.50
CA ALA A 356 23.27 -29.99 16.37
C ALA A 356 23.66 -29.20 17.63
N PRO A 357 24.19 -27.96 17.50
CA PRO A 357 24.57 -27.15 18.66
C PRO A 357 23.38 -26.92 19.60
N PRO A 358 23.59 -26.85 20.94
CA PRO A 358 22.53 -26.76 21.94
C PRO A 358 21.51 -25.64 21.69
N GLU A 359 21.97 -24.49 21.20
CA GLU A 359 21.16 -23.32 20.84
C GLU A 359 20.08 -23.59 19.76
N TYR A 360 20.26 -24.60 18.90
CA TYR A 360 19.26 -24.99 17.89
C TYR A 360 18.20 -25.95 18.42
N HIS A 361 18.43 -26.62 19.55
CA HIS A 361 17.44 -27.53 20.15
C HIS A 361 16.26 -26.75 20.71
N ASP A 362 16.53 -25.62 21.38
CA ASP A 362 15.48 -24.75 21.92
C ASP A 362 14.65 -24.09 20.81
N VAL A 363 15.31 -23.67 19.73
CA VAL A 363 14.64 -23.09 18.54
C VAL A 363 13.76 -24.12 17.84
N TYR A 364 14.24 -25.35 17.65
CA TYR A 364 13.45 -26.43 17.06
C TYR A 364 12.24 -26.80 17.92
N GLN A 365 12.39 -26.87 19.24
CA GLN A 365 11.28 -27.16 20.16
C GLN A 365 10.27 -26.00 20.24
N ALA A 366 10.72 -24.75 20.10
CA ALA A 366 9.84 -23.59 20.02
C ALA A 366 9.04 -23.60 18.71
N ALA A 367 9.70 -23.86 17.58
CA ALA A 367 9.06 -23.95 16.26
C ALA A 367 8.05 -25.11 16.19
N ARG A 368 8.37 -26.28 16.77
CA ARG A 368 7.41 -27.40 16.87
C ARG A 368 6.14 -27.01 17.64
N ARG A 369 6.31 -26.34 18.78
CA ARG A 369 5.18 -25.85 19.60
C ARG A 369 4.35 -24.79 18.86
N ALA A 370 5.00 -23.88 18.15
CA ALA A 370 4.33 -22.88 17.32
C ALA A 370 3.52 -23.55 16.18
N PHE A 371 4.07 -24.58 15.54
CA PHE A 371 3.36 -25.32 14.51
C PHE A 371 2.14 -26.08 15.05
N GLU A 372 2.29 -26.77 16.18
CA GLU A 372 1.18 -27.45 16.87
C GLU A 372 0.08 -26.46 17.27
N GLU A 373 0.46 -25.28 17.75
CA GLU A 373 -0.44 -24.17 18.06
C GLU A 373 -1.18 -23.66 16.82
N GLY A 374 -0.46 -23.44 15.71
CA GLY A 374 -1.06 -23.02 14.43
C GLY A 374 -2.05 -24.07 13.90
N GLN A 375 -1.69 -25.35 13.94
CA GLN A 375 -2.59 -26.45 13.58
C GLN A 375 -3.84 -26.52 14.46
N ARG A 376 -3.73 -26.19 15.75
CA ARG A 376 -4.88 -26.12 16.66
C ARG A 376 -5.79 -24.94 16.31
N ARG A 377 -5.23 -23.75 16.10
CA ARG A 377 -5.98 -22.54 15.71
C ARG A 377 -6.71 -22.72 14.39
N LEU A 378 -6.08 -23.36 13.41
CA LEU A 378 -6.74 -23.67 12.13
C LEU A 378 -7.92 -24.63 12.33
N GLU A 379 -7.77 -25.68 13.14
CA GLU A 379 -8.87 -26.60 13.45
C GLU A 379 -10.02 -25.93 14.24
N GLU A 380 -9.69 -25.06 15.19
CA GLU A 380 -10.67 -24.28 15.95
C GLU A 380 -11.38 -23.26 15.06
N GLY A 381 -10.65 -22.57 14.18
CA GLY A 381 -11.21 -21.62 13.22
C GLY A 381 -12.17 -22.28 12.23
N LEU A 382 -11.78 -23.41 11.62
CA LEU A 382 -12.66 -24.17 10.72
C LEU A 382 -13.93 -24.67 11.44
N ARG A 383 -13.83 -25.07 12.73
CA ARG A 383 -15.00 -25.42 13.55
C ARG A 383 -15.86 -24.20 13.87
N GLY A 384 -15.25 -23.05 14.15
CA GLY A 384 -15.93 -21.78 14.42
C GLY A 384 -16.74 -21.31 13.22
N ILE A 385 -16.16 -21.36 12.02
CA ILE A 385 -16.86 -21.02 10.77
C ILE A 385 -18.06 -21.95 10.59
N ARG A 386 -17.88 -23.27 10.73
CA ARG A 386 -18.97 -24.25 10.61
C ARG A 386 -20.09 -24.04 11.64
N ALA A 387 -19.76 -23.61 12.85
CA ALA A 387 -20.75 -23.26 13.86
C ALA A 387 -21.48 -21.95 13.49
N GLY A 388 -20.76 -20.94 12.99
CA GLY A 388 -21.28 -19.65 12.54
C GLY A 388 -22.22 -19.74 11.34
N MET A 389 -22.06 -20.74 10.46
CA MET A 389 -23.02 -21.01 9.37
C MET A 389 -24.45 -21.27 9.88
N ARG A 390 -24.62 -21.71 11.14
CA ARG A 390 -25.94 -21.96 11.75
C ARG A 390 -26.54 -20.74 12.43
N ASP A 391 -25.77 -19.66 12.58
CA ASP A 391 -26.16 -18.42 13.23
C ASP A 391 -25.47 -17.22 12.55
N LEU A 392 -25.99 -16.85 11.38
CA LEU A 392 -25.45 -15.78 10.52
C LEU A 392 -25.44 -14.39 11.18
N ALA A 393 -26.22 -14.20 12.24
CA ALA A 393 -26.27 -12.95 13.01
C ALA A 393 -25.23 -12.91 14.14
N GLY A 394 -24.61 -14.05 14.46
CA GLY A 394 -23.58 -14.18 15.49
C GLY A 394 -22.16 -13.97 14.94
N PRO A 395 -21.17 -13.68 15.81
CA PRO A 395 -19.81 -13.39 15.38
C PRO A 395 -19.01 -14.64 14.95
N GLY A 396 -19.65 -15.81 14.85
CA GLY A 396 -18.97 -17.11 14.69
C GLY A 396 -18.20 -17.26 13.37
N LEU A 397 -18.72 -16.69 12.26
CA LEU A 397 -18.03 -16.70 10.97
C LEU A 397 -16.76 -15.85 10.99
N GLU A 398 -16.87 -14.61 11.49
CA GLU A 398 -15.76 -13.66 11.56
C GLU A 398 -14.68 -14.11 12.56
N GLN A 399 -15.09 -14.56 13.76
CA GLN A 399 -14.17 -15.09 14.77
C GLN A 399 -13.50 -16.38 14.32
N GLY A 400 -14.23 -17.27 13.65
CA GLY A 400 -13.68 -18.50 13.09
C GLY A 400 -12.66 -18.22 11.97
N LEU A 401 -12.94 -17.26 11.09
CA LEU A 401 -12.04 -16.85 10.02
C LEU A 401 -10.78 -16.18 10.56
N ALA A 402 -10.91 -15.23 11.50
CA ALA A 402 -9.77 -14.58 12.13
C ALA A 402 -8.85 -15.59 12.85
N LEU A 403 -9.45 -16.56 13.55
CA LEU A 403 -8.69 -17.61 14.22
C LEU A 403 -7.97 -18.52 13.21
N ALA A 404 -8.62 -18.89 12.10
CA ALA A 404 -7.99 -19.67 11.03
C ALA A 404 -6.84 -18.91 10.35
N GLN A 405 -6.99 -17.60 10.12
CA GLN A 405 -5.94 -16.76 9.55
C GLN A 405 -4.75 -16.58 10.49
N SER A 406 -5.00 -16.53 11.81
CA SER A 406 -3.95 -16.44 12.85
C SER A 406 -3.07 -17.69 12.97
N ALA A 407 -3.41 -18.78 12.27
CA ALA A 407 -2.58 -19.98 12.18
C ALA A 407 -1.40 -19.86 11.20
N SER A 408 -1.45 -18.90 10.28
CA SER A 408 -0.51 -18.75 9.16
C SER A 408 0.94 -18.52 9.60
N GLY A 409 1.18 -17.55 10.49
CA GLY A 409 2.53 -17.21 10.98
C GLY A 409 3.23 -18.40 11.66
N PRO A 410 2.63 -19.01 12.70
CA PRO A 410 3.24 -20.15 13.40
C PRO A 410 3.49 -21.38 12.50
N MET A 411 2.63 -21.63 11.50
CA MET A 411 2.81 -22.76 10.58
C MET A 411 3.96 -22.54 9.57
N GLN A 412 4.11 -21.31 9.09
CA GLN A 412 5.17 -20.92 8.15
C GLN A 412 6.57 -20.97 8.77
N GLU A 413 6.70 -20.55 10.02
CA GLU A 413 7.99 -20.51 10.71
C GLU A 413 8.61 -21.91 10.85
N PHE A 414 7.78 -22.93 11.12
CA PHE A 414 8.25 -24.30 11.29
C PHE A 414 8.51 -25.02 9.95
N GLU A 415 7.65 -24.86 8.95
CA GLU A 415 7.88 -25.44 7.61
C GLU A 415 9.19 -24.90 7.01
N ARG A 416 9.46 -23.60 7.19
CA ARG A 416 10.72 -22.97 6.76
C ARG A 416 11.93 -23.50 7.52
N PHE A 417 11.86 -23.58 8.85
CA PHE A 417 12.94 -24.14 9.68
C PHE A 417 13.28 -25.59 9.28
N TYR A 418 12.28 -26.43 9.00
CA TYR A 418 12.49 -27.84 8.68
C TYR A 418 13.11 -28.07 7.29
N ILE A 419 12.73 -27.27 6.30
CA ILE A 419 13.30 -27.34 4.95
C ILE A 419 14.77 -26.87 4.95
N GLU A 420 15.10 -25.84 5.74
CA GLU A 420 16.43 -25.22 5.79
C GLU A 420 17.47 -26.01 6.61
N THR A 421 17.04 -26.98 7.43
CA THR A 421 17.91 -27.77 8.33
C THR A 421 18.10 -29.23 7.91
N ARG A 422 17.49 -29.67 6.81
CA ARG A 422 17.70 -31.03 6.29
C ARG A 422 19.02 -31.12 5.50
N PRO A 423 19.89 -32.09 5.82
CA PRO A 423 20.91 -32.52 4.87
C PRO A 423 20.22 -33.26 3.72
N ASP A 424 20.65 -33.02 2.48
CA ASP A 424 20.38 -33.94 1.37
C ASP A 424 21.08 -35.29 1.62
#